data_AF-A0A0N4XPM7-F1
#
_entry.id   AF-A0A0N4XPM7-F1
#
_cell.length_a   1.000
_cell.length_b   1.000
_cell.length_c   1.000
_cell.angle_alpha   90.00
_cell.angle_beta   90.00
_cell.angle_gamma   90.00
#
_symmetry.space_group_name_H-M   'P 1'
#
loop_
_entity.id
_entity.type
_entity.pdbx_description
1 polymer ?
#
loop_
_entity_poly.entity_id
_entity_poly.type
_entity_poly.pdbx_seq_one_letter_code
_entity_poly.pdbx_strand_id
1 'polypeptide(L)'
;IPPPKEGKAVNVGFAIINAVKQRINDIAKARPDDVSIMTDTRVVGLTSWNAYVTGVNIVQNGKRSEVNGKAVVLATGGFSADKDEDASLLREFANDKVS
;
A
#
# COMPACT_ATOMS: atom_id res chain seq x y z
N ILE A 1 6.52 -3.87 -12.33
CA ILE A 1 6.66 -5.34 -12.52
C ILE A 1 6.50 -5.62 -14.01
N PRO A 2 7.49 -6.22 -14.67
CA PRO A 2 7.47 -6.42 -16.11
C PRO A 2 6.35 -7.40 -16.53
N PRO A 3 5.77 -7.22 -17.73
CA PRO A 3 4.80 -8.16 -18.27
C PRO A 3 5.43 -9.54 -18.51
N PRO A 4 4.63 -10.62 -18.53
CA PRO A 4 5.11 -11.95 -18.90
C PRO A 4 5.77 -11.91 -20.29
N LYS A 5 6.90 -12.61 -20.45
CA LYS A 5 7.50 -12.84 -21.78
C LYS A 5 6.48 -13.61 -22.64
N GLU A 6 6.36 -13.23 -23.92
CA GLU A 6 5.41 -13.85 -24.86
C GLU A 6 5.45 -15.38 -24.80
N GLY A 7 4.28 -16.00 -24.73
CA GLY A 7 4.10 -17.46 -24.71
C GLY A 7 4.04 -18.11 -23.32
N LYS A 8 4.32 -17.40 -22.21
CA LYS A 8 4.14 -17.94 -20.85
C LYS A 8 2.78 -17.58 -20.28
N ALA A 9 2.10 -18.57 -19.71
CA ALA A 9 0.84 -18.36 -18.99
C ALA A 9 1.02 -17.33 -17.88
N VAL A 10 0.06 -16.41 -17.79
CA VAL A 10 0.01 -15.40 -16.73
C VAL A 10 -0.12 -16.13 -15.38
N ASN A 11 0.74 -15.80 -14.41
CA ASN A 11 0.61 -16.34 -13.05
C ASN A 11 -0.79 -15.97 -12.49
N VAL A 12 -1.47 -16.93 -11.86
CA VAL A 12 -2.84 -16.75 -11.31
C VAL A 12 -2.95 -15.52 -10.40
N GLY A 13 -1.95 -15.26 -9.56
CA GLY A 13 -1.93 -14.06 -8.71
C GLY A 13 -1.93 -12.76 -9.51
N PHE A 14 -1.21 -12.72 -10.63
CA PHE A 14 -1.19 -11.56 -11.53
C PHE A 14 -2.54 -11.38 -12.23
N ALA A 15 -3.18 -12.47 -12.64
CA ALA A 15 -4.52 -12.43 -13.24
C ALA A 15 -5.56 -11.84 -12.27
N ILE A 16 -5.53 -12.28 -11.00
CA ILE A 16 -6.41 -11.77 -9.94
C ILE A 16 -6.18 -10.28 -9.71
N ILE A 17 -4.92 -9.86 -9.49
CA ILE A 17 -4.59 -8.45 -9.23
C ILE A 17 -5.03 -7.56 -10.40
N ASN A 18 -4.81 -7.99 -11.64
CA ASN A 18 -5.22 -7.22 -12.81
C ASN A 18 -6.73 -7.09 -12.93
N ALA A 19 -7.49 -8.17 -12.69
CA ALA A 19 -8.94 -8.13 -12.73
C ALA A 19 -9.50 -7.15 -11.67
N VAL A 20 -8.99 -7.22 -10.44
CA VAL A 20 -9.41 -6.31 -9.35
C VAL A 20 -9.01 -4.88 -9.64
N LYS A 21 -7.76 -4.66 -10.07
CA LYS A 21 -7.25 -3.32 -10.44
C LYS A 21 -8.09 -2.69 -11.55
N GLN A 22 -8.40 -3.45 -12.60
CA GLN A 22 -9.23 -2.99 -13.70
C GLN A 22 -10.61 -2.57 -13.18
N ARG A 23 -11.25 -3.41 -12.38
CA ARG A 23 -12.58 -3.11 -11.81
C ARG A 23 -12.57 -1.87 -10.93
N ILE A 24 -11.56 -1.69 -10.08
CA ILE A 24 -11.45 -0.50 -9.21
C ILE A 24 -11.21 0.76 -10.04
N ASN A 25 -10.37 0.69 -11.08
CA ASN A 25 -10.14 1.82 -11.98
C ASN A 25 -11.41 2.22 -12.75
N ASP A 26 -12.21 1.26 -13.20
CA ASP A 26 -13.46 1.54 -13.89
C ASP A 26 -14.48 2.21 -12.95
N ILE A 27 -14.53 1.76 -11.68
CA ILE A 27 -15.35 2.40 -10.65
C ILE A 27 -14.87 3.84 -10.37
N ALA A 28 -13.57 4.06 -10.20
CA ALA A 28 -13.01 5.38 -9.95
C ALA A 28 -13.26 6.36 -11.11
N LYS A 29 -13.20 5.88 -12.36
CA LYS A 29 -13.56 6.69 -13.55
C LYS A 29 -15.05 7.04 -13.59
N ALA A 30 -15.91 6.09 -13.23
CA ALA A 30 -17.36 6.30 -13.28
C ALA A 30 -17.89 7.11 -12.07
N ARG A 31 -17.22 7.02 -10.92
CA ARG A 31 -17.62 7.62 -9.64
C ARG A 31 -16.39 8.22 -8.93
N PRO A 32 -15.85 9.34 -9.43
CA PRO A 32 -14.61 9.92 -8.92
C PRO A 32 -14.71 10.41 -7.47
N ASP A 33 -15.91 10.78 -7.02
CA ASP A 33 -16.15 11.22 -5.64
C ASP A 33 -16.20 10.06 -4.62
N ASP A 34 -16.46 8.83 -5.09
CA ASP A 34 -16.55 7.64 -4.25
C ASP A 34 -15.18 6.98 -4.02
N VAL A 35 -14.31 7.02 -5.03
CA VAL A 35 -13.03 6.29 -5.02
C VAL A 35 -11.92 7.14 -5.63
N SER A 36 -10.91 7.46 -4.79
CA SER A 36 -9.65 8.05 -5.22
C SER A 36 -8.50 7.05 -5.06
N ILE A 37 -7.60 7.01 -6.04
CA ILE A 37 -6.42 6.15 -6.04
C ILE A 37 -5.18 7.06 -6.08
N MET A 38 -4.40 7.04 -4.99
CA MET A 38 -3.19 7.84 -4.85
C MET A 38 -1.97 6.92 -4.94
N THR A 39 -1.19 7.02 -6.03
CA THR A 39 0.11 6.35 -6.15
C THR A 39 1.21 7.23 -5.58
N ASP A 40 2.41 6.66 -5.43
CA ASP A 40 3.62 7.39 -4.98
C ASP A 40 3.39 8.13 -3.65
N THR A 41 2.53 7.55 -2.82
CA THR A 41 2.03 8.11 -1.57
C THR A 41 2.38 7.16 -0.45
N ARG A 42 3.28 7.57 0.43
CA ARG A 42 3.72 6.77 1.57
C ARG A 42 2.96 7.20 2.82
N VAL A 43 2.25 6.27 3.46
CA VAL A 43 1.70 6.49 4.81
C VAL A 43 2.85 6.48 5.81
N VAL A 44 2.91 7.48 6.68
CA VAL A 44 3.97 7.66 7.69
C VAL A 44 3.45 7.72 9.12
N GLY A 45 2.13 7.68 9.30
CA GLY A 45 1.52 7.63 10.63
C GLY A 45 0.00 7.60 10.55
N LEU A 46 -0.64 7.25 11.66
CA LEU A 46 -2.08 7.38 11.84
C LEU A 46 -2.40 8.75 12.43
N THR A 47 -3.46 9.39 11.96
CA THR A 47 -4.06 10.54 12.66
C THR A 47 -5.09 9.99 13.64
N SER A 48 -5.06 10.50 14.87
CA SER A 48 -5.99 10.10 15.92
C SER A 48 -6.46 11.29 16.75
N TRP A 49 -7.66 11.18 17.29
CA TRP A 49 -8.22 12.10 18.27
C TRP A 49 -8.80 11.30 19.44
N ASN A 50 -8.34 11.58 20.66
CA ASN A 50 -8.51 10.72 21.82
C ASN A 50 -8.06 9.27 21.51
N ALA A 51 -8.96 8.30 21.58
CA ALA A 51 -8.68 6.88 21.29
C ALA A 51 -9.18 6.43 19.90
N TYR A 52 -9.57 7.37 19.02
CA TYR A 52 -10.14 7.06 17.71
C TYR A 52 -9.18 7.42 16.59
N VAL A 53 -8.98 6.49 15.65
CA VAL A 53 -8.27 6.77 14.38
C VAL A 53 -9.19 7.57 13.47
N THR A 54 -8.70 8.71 12.98
CA THR A 54 -9.46 9.64 12.14
C THR A 54 -8.85 9.85 10.76
N GLY A 55 -7.72 9.22 10.47
CA GLY A 55 -7.05 9.35 9.19
C GLY A 55 -5.62 8.82 9.18
N VAL A 56 -4.87 9.24 8.16
CA VAL A 56 -3.46 8.91 7.98
C VAL A 56 -2.64 10.14 7.60
N ASN A 57 -1.42 10.22 8.13
CA ASN A 57 -0.40 11.13 7.65
C ASN A 57 0.31 10.50 6.46
N ILE A 58 0.43 11.24 5.36
CA ILE A 58 1.08 10.79 4.13
C ILE A 58 2.25 11.69 3.75
N VAL A 59 3.19 11.12 2.99
CA VAL A 59 4.21 11.85 2.23
C VAL A 59 3.99 11.55 0.76
N GLN A 60 3.74 12.59 -0.04
CA GLN A 60 3.62 12.53 -1.49
C GLN A 60 4.47 13.64 -2.10
N ASN A 61 5.34 13.31 -3.05
CA ASN A 61 6.26 14.27 -3.69
C ASN A 61 7.08 15.09 -2.68
N GLY A 62 7.54 14.44 -1.60
CA GLY A 62 8.31 15.07 -0.51
C GLY A 62 7.51 15.96 0.43
N LYS A 63 6.20 16.15 0.20
CA LYS A 63 5.33 16.98 1.04
C LYS A 63 4.51 16.11 1.98
N ARG A 64 4.41 16.54 3.24
CA ARG A 64 3.52 15.92 4.23
C ARG A 64 2.12 16.51 4.14
N SER A 65 1.11 15.67 4.22
CA SER A 65 -0.31 16.05 4.34
C SER A 65 -1.09 14.96 5.06
N GLU A 66 -2.37 15.22 5.32
CA GLU A 66 -3.28 14.29 6.00
C GLU A 66 -4.42 13.89 5.07
N VAL A 67 -4.83 12.62 5.17
CA VAL A 67 -6.06 12.10 4.54
C VAL A 67 -6.99 11.63 5.66
N ASN A 68 -8.16 12.26 5.73
CA ASN A 68 -9.16 12.00 6.77
C ASN A 68 -10.14 10.89 6.37
N GLY A 69 -10.53 10.07 7.35
CA GLY A 69 -11.47 8.97 7.14
C GLY A 69 -11.98 8.40 8.45
N LYS A 70 -13.22 7.89 8.44
CA LYS A 70 -13.85 7.28 9.64
C LYS A 70 -13.19 5.95 10.06
N ALA A 71 -12.47 5.32 9.13
CA ALA A 71 -11.77 4.07 9.35
C ALA A 71 -10.52 4.01 8.46
N VAL A 72 -9.50 3.29 8.93
CA VAL A 72 -8.27 3.02 8.20
C VAL A 72 -8.07 1.50 8.14
N VAL A 73 -7.81 0.98 6.95
CA VAL A 73 -7.50 -0.44 6.72
C VAL A 73 -6.03 -0.55 6.34
N LEU A 74 -5.23 -1.24 7.18
CA LEU A 74 -3.82 -1.49 6.90
C LEU A 74 -3.67 -2.74 6.03
N ALA A 75 -3.33 -2.54 4.76
CA ALA A 75 -3.08 -3.59 3.79
C ALA A 75 -1.68 -3.44 3.13
N THR A 76 -0.69 -3.04 3.93
CA THR A 76 0.65 -2.62 3.48
C THR A 76 1.66 -3.76 3.29
N GLY A 77 1.24 -5.02 3.45
CA GLY A 77 2.12 -6.18 3.37
C GLY A 77 2.85 -6.48 4.68
N GLY A 78 3.89 -7.32 4.61
CA GLY A 78 4.72 -7.72 5.75
C GLY A 78 6.07 -6.99 5.81
N PHE A 79 6.89 -7.33 6.80
CA PHE A 79 8.20 -6.72 7.05
C PHE A 79 9.38 -7.49 6.46
N SER A 80 9.14 -8.49 5.60
CA SER A 80 10.21 -9.37 5.08
C SER A 80 11.27 -8.67 4.22
N ALA A 81 10.97 -7.45 3.76
CA ALA A 81 11.88 -6.59 3.00
C ALA A 81 12.27 -5.32 3.77
N ASP A 82 12.07 -5.31 5.09
CA ASP A 82 12.47 -4.21 5.95
C ASP A 82 13.99 -4.20 6.12
N LYS A 83 14.64 -3.28 5.40
CA LYS A 83 16.10 -3.13 5.34
C LYS A 83 16.60 -1.92 6.12
N ASP A 84 15.76 -1.35 6.99
CA ASP A 84 16.22 -0.28 7.88
C ASP A 84 17.38 -0.79 8.75
N GLU A 85 18.52 -0.10 8.74
CA GLU A 85 19.71 -0.59 9.46
C GLU A 85 19.57 -0.38 10.97
N ASP A 86 18.84 0.63 11.39
CA ASP A 86 18.76 1.09 12.78
C ASP A 86 17.54 0.52 13.52
N ALA A 87 16.45 0.21 12.80
CA ALA A 87 15.19 -0.21 13.39
C ALA A 87 14.42 -1.29 12.59
N SER A 88 15.13 -2.20 11.92
CA SER A 88 14.48 -3.25 11.12
C SER A 88 13.81 -4.33 11.96
N LEU A 89 12.51 -4.54 11.70
CA LEU A 89 11.74 -5.66 12.23
C LEU A 89 12.26 -7.01 11.71
N LEU A 90 12.89 -7.04 10.54
CA LEU A 90 13.52 -8.25 10.00
C LEU A 90 14.69 -8.66 10.89
N ARG A 91 15.54 -7.72 11.30
CA ARG A 91 16.65 -7.98 12.23
C ARG A 91 16.15 -8.38 13.62
N GLU A 92 15.12 -7.71 14.12
CA GLU A 92 14.60 -7.97 15.47
C GLU A 92 13.88 -9.32 15.57
N PHE A 93 13.01 -9.66 14.60
CA PHE A 93 12.08 -10.79 14.71
C PHE A 93 12.37 -11.97 13.77
N ALA A 94 13.25 -11.79 12.78
CA ALA A 94 13.59 -12.82 11.80
C ALA A 94 15.07 -12.75 11.39
N ASN A 95 15.96 -12.62 12.38
CA ASN A 95 17.39 -12.37 12.18
C ASN A 95 18.07 -13.44 11.31
N ASP A 96 17.60 -14.69 11.33
CA ASP A 96 18.09 -15.78 10.47
C ASP A 96 17.82 -15.56 8.97
N LYS A 97 16.93 -14.63 8.63
CA LYS A 97 16.60 -14.23 7.26
C LYS A 97 17.32 -12.96 6.80
N VAL A 98 18.12 -12.34 7.65
CA VAL A 98 18.95 -11.19 7.30
C VAL A 98 20.13 -11.71 6.47
N SER A 99 19.99 -11.66 5.15
CA SER A 99 21.02 -12.04 4.17
C SER A 99 21.95 -10.89 3.82
#